data_AF-X6GLC2-F1
#
_entry.id   AF-X6GLC2-F1
#
_cell.length_a   1.000
_cell.length_b   1.000
_cell.length_c   1.000
_cell.angle_alpha   90.00
_cell.angle_beta   90.00
_cell.angle_gamma   90.00
#
_symmetry.space_group_name_H-M   'P 1'
#
loop_
_entity.id
_entity.type
_entity.pdbx_description
1 polymer ?
#
loop_
_entity_poly.entity_id
_entity_poly.type
_entity_poly.pdbx_seq_one_letter_code
_entity_poly.pdbx_strand_id
1 'polypeptide(L)'
;MLLNFENEILVAARLLLGGAFVFAGLRNIQNAGFLTQLMSMRGMPQARLMLWLGIVLQIVSGALVISGVWTAAAALCLVLFLIVATPMFHNFWDHQGPERASRINGFVGNVALTGGFLALAAQPL
;
A
#
# COMPACT_ATOMS: atom_id res chain seq x y z
N MET A 1 17.61 -23.06 12.82
CA MET A 1 17.17 -22.22 13.95
C MET A 1 15.87 -21.48 13.62
N LEU A 2 15.78 -20.75 12.50
CA LEU A 2 14.57 -20.02 12.10
C LEU A 2 13.37 -20.90 11.69
N LEU A 3 13.62 -22.15 11.26
CA LEU A 3 12.55 -23.10 10.89
C LEU A 3 11.57 -23.40 12.04
N ASN A 4 12.01 -23.25 13.29
CA ASN A 4 11.14 -23.47 14.45
C ASN A 4 10.17 -22.30 14.70
N PHE A 5 10.34 -21.18 14.00
CA PHE A 5 9.56 -19.95 14.19
C PHE A 5 8.89 -19.47 12.89
N GLU A 6 8.75 -20.35 11.89
CA GLU A 6 8.23 -19.98 10.59
C GLU A 6 6.84 -19.33 10.71
N ASN A 7 5.93 -19.96 11.45
CA ASN A 7 4.57 -19.46 11.62
C ASN A 7 4.53 -18.08 12.30
N GLU A 8 5.35 -17.88 13.33
CA GLU A 8 5.46 -16.64 14.09
C GLU A 8 5.99 -15.51 13.22
N ILE A 9 7.02 -15.80 12.41
CA ILE A 9 7.58 -14.84 11.44
C ILE A 9 6.52 -14.45 10.40
N LEU A 10 5.71 -15.40 9.93
CA LEU A 10 4.66 -15.13 8.95
C LEU A 10 3.48 -14.37 9.52
N VAL A 11 3.10 -14.64 10.77
CA VAL A 11 2.11 -13.83 11.48
C VAL A 11 2.65 -12.40 11.62
N ALA A 12 3.89 -12.22 12.03
CA ALA A 12 4.51 -10.90 12.13
C ALA A 12 4.57 -10.17 10.77
N ALA A 13 4.97 -10.87 9.70
CA ALA A 13 5.03 -10.29 8.35
C ALA A 13 3.66 -9.81 7.87
N ARG A 14 2.61 -10.64 8.05
CA ARG A 14 1.22 -10.29 7.71
C ARG A 14 0.70 -9.12 8.53
N LEU A 15 0.99 -9.11 9.84
CA LEU A 15 0.61 -8.01 10.73
C LEU A 15 1.25 -6.69 10.31
N LEU A 16 2.56 -6.70 10.01
CA LEU A 16 3.29 -5.49 9.64
C LEU A 16 2.87 -4.98 8.25
N LEU A 17 2.85 -5.85 7.24
CA LEU A 17 2.52 -5.48 5.88
C LEU A 17 1.03 -5.11 5.74
N GLY A 18 0.12 -5.97 6.21
CA GLY A 18 -1.32 -5.69 6.16
C GLY A 18 -1.70 -4.52 7.07
N GLY A 19 -1.12 -4.46 8.28
CA GLY A 19 -1.37 -3.38 9.25
C GLY A 19 -0.98 -2.01 8.74
N ALA A 20 0.14 -1.89 8.02
CA ALA A 20 0.54 -0.64 7.38
C ALA A 20 -0.54 -0.11 6.41
N PHE A 21 -1.24 -0.99 5.68
CA PHE A 21 -2.27 -0.61 4.72
C PHE A 21 -3.62 -0.33 5.37
N VAL A 22 -4.00 -1.08 6.41
CA VAL A 22 -5.16 -0.73 7.24
C VAL A 22 -4.97 0.66 7.83
N PHE A 23 -3.81 0.92 8.43
CA PHE A 23 -3.48 2.24 8.99
C PHE A 23 -3.49 3.33 7.90
N ALA A 24 -2.88 3.07 6.74
CA ALA A 24 -2.87 4.02 5.63
C ALA A 24 -4.29 4.37 5.16
N GLY A 25 -5.18 3.38 5.04
CA GLY A 25 -6.57 3.58 4.66
C GLY A 25 -7.33 4.44 5.68
N LEU A 26 -7.22 4.13 6.97
CA LEU A 26 -7.85 4.91 8.04
C LEU A 26 -7.34 6.36 8.06
N ARG A 27 -6.02 6.56 7.91
CA ARG A 27 -5.42 7.89 7.78
C ARG A 27 -5.93 8.62 6.54
N ASN A 28 -6.12 7.92 5.41
CA ASN A 28 -6.61 8.51 4.17
C ASN A 28 -8.09 8.94 4.27
N ILE A 29 -8.92 8.27 5.10
CA ILE A 29 -10.28 8.72 5.42
C ILE A 29 -10.24 10.12 6.06
N GLN A 30 -9.38 10.30 7.07
CA GLN A 30 -9.24 11.58 7.76
C GLN A 30 -8.73 12.69 6.83
N ASN A 31 -7.91 12.33 5.84
CA ASN A 31 -7.31 13.26 4.88
C ASN A 31 -8.07 13.33 3.54
N ALA A 32 -9.30 12.81 3.48
CA ALA A 32 -9.98 12.57 2.20
C ALA A 32 -10.20 13.85 1.39
N GLY A 33 -10.49 14.98 2.05
CA GLY A 33 -10.66 16.27 1.38
C GLY A 33 -9.38 16.73 0.66
N PHE A 34 -8.25 16.72 1.38
CA PHE A 34 -6.95 17.09 0.83
C PHE A 34 -6.52 16.16 -0.31
N LEU A 35 -6.65 14.85 -0.11
CA LEU A 35 -6.26 13.86 -1.13
C LEU A 35 -7.13 13.97 -2.38
N THR A 36 -8.44 14.19 -2.24
CA THR A 36 -9.34 14.39 -3.38
C THR A 36 -8.91 15.60 -4.19
N GLN A 37 -8.61 16.73 -3.54
CA GLN A 37 -8.16 17.94 -4.22
C GLN A 37 -6.83 17.70 -4.96
N LEU A 38 -5.86 17.05 -4.30
CA LEU A 38 -4.57 16.72 -4.90
C LEU A 38 -4.72 15.82 -6.13
N MET A 39 -5.57 14.78 -6.04
CA MET A 39 -5.86 13.88 -7.16
C MET A 39 -6.54 14.61 -8.33
N SER A 40 -7.48 15.52 -8.04
CA SER A 40 -8.12 16.36 -9.07
C SER A 40 -7.12 17.28 -9.78
N MET A 41 -6.21 17.92 -9.04
CA MET A 41 -5.16 18.76 -9.64
C MET A 41 -4.20 17.96 -10.53
N ARG A 42 -4.01 16.67 -10.24
CA ARG A 42 -3.26 15.73 -11.08
C ARG A 42 -4.07 15.14 -12.24
N GLY A 43 -5.28 15.64 -12.49
CA GLY A 43 -6.11 15.23 -13.62
C GLY A 43 -6.82 13.89 -13.43
N MET A 44 -6.89 13.34 -12.22
CA MET A 44 -7.57 12.07 -11.97
C MET A 44 -9.08 12.21 -12.23
N PRO A 45 -9.66 11.49 -13.22
CA PRO A 45 -11.09 11.50 -13.43
C PRO A 45 -11.81 10.95 -12.20
N GLN A 46 -12.90 11.60 -11.80
CA GLN A 46 -13.69 11.17 -10.64
C GLN A 46 -12.84 10.95 -9.37
N ALA A 47 -11.89 11.86 -9.11
CA ALA A 47 -10.90 11.77 -8.02
C ALA A 47 -11.46 11.29 -6.67
N ARG A 48 -12.64 11.80 -6.26
CA ARG A 48 -13.30 11.38 -5.02
C ARG A 48 -13.68 9.90 -5.02
N LEU A 49 -14.27 9.40 -6.11
CA LEU A 49 -14.64 7.99 -6.23
C LEU A 49 -13.39 7.10 -6.20
N MET A 50 -12.37 7.47 -6.97
CA MET A 50 -11.11 6.73 -7.05
C MET A 50 -10.38 6.68 -5.72
N LEU A 51 -10.40 7.78 -4.96
CA LEU A 51 -9.87 7.83 -3.59
C LEU A 51 -10.59 6.83 -2.68
N TRP A 52 -11.92 6.84 -2.67
CA TRP A 52 -12.69 5.94 -1.81
C TRP A 52 -12.51 4.47 -2.20
N LEU A 53 -12.42 4.15 -3.50
CA LEU A 53 -12.07 2.81 -3.96
C LEU A 53 -10.68 2.40 -3.44
N GLY A 54 -9.70 3.29 -3.52
CA GLY A 54 -8.36 3.07 -2.97
C GLY A 54 -8.36 2.84 -1.47
N ILE A 55 -9.11 3.63 -0.70
CA ILE A 55 -9.26 3.49 0.75
C ILE A 55 -9.86 2.13 1.11
N VAL A 56 -10.98 1.75 0.47
CA VAL A 56 -11.65 0.47 0.72
C VAL A 56 -10.71 -0.68 0.39
N LEU A 57 -10.01 -0.63 -0.75
CA LEU A 57 -9.04 -1.65 -1.14
C LEU A 57 -7.92 -1.77 -0.09
N GLN A 58 -7.32 -0.66 0.35
CA GLN A 58 -6.27 -0.67 1.38
C GLN A 58 -6.73 -1.36 2.67
N ILE A 59 -7.90 -0.99 3.18
CA ILE A 59 -8.41 -1.51 4.46
C ILE A 59 -8.80 -2.99 4.33
N VAL A 60 -9.57 -3.34 3.30
CA VAL A 60 -10.07 -4.70 3.11
C VAL A 60 -8.91 -5.65 2.80
N SER A 61 -8.06 -5.32 1.83
CA SER A 61 -6.91 -6.17 1.51
C SER A 61 -5.90 -6.24 2.65
N GLY A 62 -5.66 -5.13 3.36
CA GLY A 62 -4.81 -5.14 4.56
C GLY A 62 -5.36 -6.05 5.66
N ALA A 63 -6.66 -6.00 5.94
CA ALA A 63 -7.31 -6.87 6.93
C ALA A 63 -7.28 -8.34 6.52
N LEU A 64 -7.50 -8.65 5.24
CA LEU A 64 -7.39 -10.00 4.69
C LEU A 64 -5.97 -10.55 4.88
N VAL A 65 -4.95 -9.77 4.53
CA VAL A 65 -3.53 -10.14 4.77
C VAL A 65 -3.27 -10.42 6.25
N ILE A 66 -3.71 -9.55 7.16
CA ILE A 66 -3.55 -9.74 8.62
C ILE A 66 -4.20 -11.04 9.09
N SER A 67 -5.45 -11.29 8.65
CA SER A 67 -6.23 -12.47 9.06
C SER A 67 -5.67 -13.79 8.50
N GLY A 68 -4.81 -13.72 7.47
CA GLY A 68 -4.34 -14.89 6.74
C GLY A 68 -5.35 -15.47 5.75
N VAL A 69 -6.49 -14.82 5.55
CA VAL A 69 -7.53 -15.26 4.62
C VAL A 69 -7.28 -14.66 3.23
N TRP A 70 -7.26 -15.51 2.21
CA TRP A 70 -6.99 -15.11 0.82
C TRP A 70 -5.74 -14.23 0.66
N THR A 71 -4.71 -14.50 1.47
CA THR A 71 -3.49 -13.68 1.59
C THR A 71 -2.87 -13.36 0.23
N ALA A 72 -2.75 -14.35 -0.65
CA ALA A 72 -2.17 -14.14 -1.97
C ALA A 72 -2.97 -13.17 -2.84
N ALA A 73 -4.30 -13.35 -2.93
CA ALA A 73 -5.15 -12.45 -3.70
C ALA A 73 -5.16 -11.03 -3.10
N ALA A 74 -5.25 -10.92 -1.77
CA ALA A 74 -5.22 -9.64 -1.07
C ALA A 74 -3.88 -8.90 -1.26
N ALA A 75 -2.76 -9.62 -1.17
CA ALA A 75 -1.43 -9.08 -1.43
C ALA A 75 -1.30 -8.57 -2.87
N LEU A 76 -1.81 -9.31 -3.87
CA LEU A 76 -1.81 -8.86 -5.26
C LEU A 76 -2.68 -7.62 -5.48
N CYS A 77 -3.82 -7.50 -4.80
CA CYS A 77 -4.61 -6.26 -4.82
C CYS A 77 -3.79 -5.06 -4.29
N LEU A 78 -3.03 -5.25 -3.21
CA LEU A 78 -2.16 -4.21 -2.65
C LEU A 78 -0.99 -3.85 -3.58
N VAL A 79 -0.45 -4.83 -4.31
CA VAL A 79 0.54 -4.58 -5.39
C VAL A 79 -0.07 -3.72 -6.49
N LEU A 80 -1.26 -4.04 -6.98
CA LEU A 80 -1.94 -3.23 -7.99
C LEU A 80 -2.21 -1.80 -7.48
N PHE A 81 -2.65 -1.67 -6.24
CA PHE A 81 -2.82 -0.37 -5.60
C PHE A 81 -1.49 0.42 -5.59
N LEU A 82 -0.38 -0.19 -5.20
CA LEU A 82 0.93 0.46 -5.18
C LEU A 82 1.38 0.89 -6.58
N ILE A 83 1.17 0.08 -7.60
CA ILE A 83 1.52 0.41 -8.99
C ILE A 83 0.79 1.68 -9.45
N VAL A 84 -0.48 1.86 -9.06
CA VAL A 84 -1.27 3.05 -9.42
C VAL A 84 -0.92 4.25 -8.53
N ALA A 85 -0.85 4.05 -7.21
CA ALA A 85 -0.66 5.14 -6.25
C ALA A 85 0.76 5.70 -6.24
N THR A 86 1.78 4.87 -6.46
CA THR A 86 3.18 5.29 -6.38
C THR A 86 3.54 6.39 -7.38
N PRO A 87 3.30 6.25 -8.69
CA PRO A 87 3.60 7.35 -9.63
C PRO A 87 2.71 8.57 -9.36
N MET A 88 1.49 8.37 -8.85
CA MET A 88 0.62 9.49 -8.49
C MET A 88 1.17 10.30 -7.32
N PHE A 89 1.64 9.68 -6.24
CA PHE A 89 2.01 10.38 -5.00
C PHE A 89 3.52 10.53 -4.79
N HIS A 90 4.34 9.81 -5.55
CA HIS A 90 5.81 9.83 -5.45
C HIS A 90 6.47 10.12 -6.82
N ASN A 91 5.86 11.01 -7.62
CA ASN A 91 6.42 11.54 -8.88
C ASN A 91 7.65 12.44 -8.64
N PHE A 92 8.75 11.83 -8.20
CA PHE A 92 9.98 12.55 -7.88
C PHE A 92 10.60 13.27 -9.09
N TRP A 93 10.28 12.85 -10.31
CA TRP A 93 10.79 13.46 -11.54
C TRP A 93 10.29 14.90 -11.76
N ASP A 94 9.17 15.29 -11.14
CA ASP A 94 8.60 16.64 -11.24
C ASP A 94 9.00 17.57 -10.09
N HIS A 95 9.88 17.14 -9.19
CA HIS A 95 10.23 17.88 -7.97
C HIS A 95 11.75 18.07 -7.86
N GLN A 96 12.18 19.03 -7.04
CA GLN A 96 13.60 19.27 -6.73
C GLN A 96 13.82 19.46 -5.22
N GLY A 97 15.08 19.46 -4.81
CA GLY A 97 15.47 19.72 -3.41
C GLY A 97 14.89 18.71 -2.41
N PRO A 98 14.58 19.14 -1.17
CA PRO A 98 14.10 18.25 -0.11
C PRO A 98 12.83 17.46 -0.47
N GLU A 99 11.93 18.05 -1.27
CA GLU A 99 10.71 17.36 -1.68
C GLU A 99 11.02 16.18 -2.62
N ARG A 100 11.94 16.35 -3.57
CA ARG A 100 12.38 15.24 -4.43
C ARG A 100 12.94 14.08 -3.61
N ALA A 101 13.75 14.36 -2.60
CA ALA A 101 14.31 13.32 -1.73
C ALA A 101 13.21 12.55 -0.97
N SER A 102 12.22 13.26 -0.40
CA SER A 102 11.06 12.64 0.26
C SER A 102 10.26 11.75 -0.70
N ARG A 103 10.04 12.20 -1.95
CA ARG A 103 9.33 11.44 -2.97
C ARG A 103 10.11 10.18 -3.38
N ILE A 104 11.44 10.26 -3.55
CA ILE A 104 12.30 9.10 -3.82
C ILE A 104 12.17 8.07 -2.70
N ASN A 105 12.24 8.49 -1.43
CA ASN A 105 12.11 7.58 -0.30
C ASN A 105 10.76 6.87 -0.28
N GLY A 106 9.67 7.58 -0.58
CA GLY A 106 8.35 6.96 -0.70
C GLY A 106 8.24 6.01 -1.89
N PHE A 107 8.83 6.35 -3.04
CA PHE A 107 8.88 5.47 -4.21
C PHE A 107 9.61 4.16 -3.88
N VAL A 108 10.82 4.24 -3.33
CA VAL A 108 11.62 3.07 -2.95
C VAL A 108 10.92 2.26 -1.85
N GLY A 109 10.29 2.92 -0.88
CA GLY A 109 9.47 2.27 0.14
C GLY A 109 8.34 1.45 -0.45
N ASN A 110 7.61 1.99 -1.44
CA ASN A 110 6.55 1.26 -2.12
C ASN A 110 7.07 0.10 -2.99
N VAL A 111 8.27 0.22 -3.58
CA VAL A 111 8.93 -0.91 -4.26
C VAL A 111 9.26 -2.03 -3.27
N ALA A 112 9.80 -1.69 -2.09
CA ALA A 112 10.08 -2.67 -1.05
C ALA A 112 8.79 -3.35 -0.53
N LEU A 113 7.73 -2.58 -0.29
CA LEU A 113 6.41 -3.11 0.09
C LEU A 113 5.85 -4.05 -0.99
N THR A 114 5.99 -3.67 -2.27
CA THR A 114 5.58 -4.52 -3.40
C THR A 114 6.31 -5.86 -3.36
N GLY A 115 7.63 -5.85 -3.14
CA GLY A 115 8.42 -7.09 -2.96
C GLY A 115 7.93 -7.94 -1.78
N GLY A 116 7.61 -7.33 -0.65
CA GLY A 116 7.04 -8.02 0.52
C GLY A 116 5.69 -8.68 0.23
N PHE A 117 4.79 -7.99 -0.48
CA PHE A 117 3.52 -8.57 -0.89
C PHE A 117 3.67 -9.68 -1.93
N LEU A 118 4.58 -9.54 -2.89
CA LEU A 118 4.86 -10.61 -3.85
C LEU A 118 5.41 -11.86 -3.15
N ALA A 119 6.27 -11.69 -2.14
CA ALA A 119 6.75 -12.80 -1.32
C ALA A 119 5.60 -13.49 -0.55
N LEU A 120 4.70 -12.72 0.07
CA LEU A 120 3.50 -13.27 0.71
C LEU A 120 2.56 -13.96 -0.30
N ALA A 121 2.45 -13.44 -1.52
CA ALA A 121 1.60 -14.02 -2.56
C ALA A 121 2.16 -15.31 -3.15
N ALA A 122 3.49 -15.46 -3.17
CA ALA A 122 4.15 -16.68 -3.62
C ALA A 122 4.19 -17.78 -2.56
N GLN A 123 3.74 -17.48 -1.33
CA GLN A 123 3.81 -18.44 -0.24
C GLN A 123 2.79 -19.57 -0.44
N PRO A 124 3.19 -20.85 -0.29
CA PRO A 124 2.28 -21.97 -0.40
C PRO A 124 1.18 -21.91 0.68
N LEU A 125 -0.02 -22.38 0.30
CA LEU A 125 -1.19 -22.50 1.18
C LEU A 125 -0.96 -23.51 2.30
#